data_AF-A0A2U3Q7B5-F1
#
_entry.id   AF-A0A2U3Q7B5-F1
#
_cell.length_a   1.000
_cell.length_b   1.000
_cell.length_c   1.000
_cell.angle_alpha   90.00
_cell.angle_beta   90.00
_cell.angle_gamma   90.00
#
_symmetry.space_group_name_H-M   'P 1'
#
loop_
_entity.id
_entity.type
_entity.pdbx_description
1 polymer ?
#
loop_
_entity_poly.entity_id
_entity_poly.type
_entity_poly.pdbx_seq_one_letter_code
_entity_poly.pdbx_strand_id
1 'polypeptide(L)'
;MRTKKSSELISASGLIKLMTHAMMGAALGLIFSLALVLSNPAVANLLNNGGSQAVAVFALTLVTTFAIGATLTGVVFILAEDKQS
;
A
#
# COMPACT_ATOMS: atom_id res chain seq x y z
N MET A 1 -18.36 -34.67 -5.15
CA MET A 1 -17.14 -33.87 -4.87
C MET A 1 -17.39 -32.45 -5.36
N ARG A 2 -17.39 -31.44 -4.47
CA ARG A 2 -17.46 -30.03 -4.87
C ARG A 2 -16.11 -29.70 -5.51
N THR A 3 -16.09 -29.44 -6.81
CA THR A 3 -14.90 -28.94 -7.51
C THR A 3 -14.46 -27.67 -6.80
N LYS A 4 -13.23 -27.65 -6.25
CA LYS A 4 -12.67 -26.43 -5.68
C LYS A 4 -12.51 -25.43 -6.82
N LYS A 5 -13.36 -24.40 -6.86
CA LYS A 5 -13.17 -23.22 -7.71
C LYS A 5 -11.79 -22.66 -7.38
N SER A 6 -10.94 -22.47 -8.39
CA SER A 6 -9.65 -21.81 -8.25
C SER A 6 -9.88 -20.41 -7.68
N SER A 7 -9.26 -20.09 -6.55
CA SER A 7 -9.38 -18.77 -5.92
C SER A 7 -8.91 -17.68 -6.87
N GLU A 8 -9.65 -16.57 -6.94
CA GLU A 8 -9.25 -15.45 -7.78
C GLU A 8 -7.89 -14.87 -7.37
N LEU A 9 -7.45 -15.04 -6.13
CA LEU A 9 -6.11 -14.64 -5.67
C LEU A 9 -4.97 -15.22 -6.50
N ILE A 10 -5.13 -16.42 -7.07
CA ILE A 10 -4.11 -17.12 -7.86
C ILE A 10 -4.32 -16.87 -9.37
N SER A 11 -5.41 -16.20 -9.73
CA SER A 11 -5.70 -15.83 -11.11
C SER A 11 -4.95 -14.57 -11.54
N ALA A 12 -4.78 -14.40 -12.85
CA ALA A 12 -4.21 -13.16 -13.41
C ALA A 12 -5.06 -11.93 -13.03
N SER A 13 -6.39 -12.07 -12.96
CA SER A 13 -7.30 -10.99 -12.56
C SER A 13 -7.09 -10.56 -11.11
N GLY A 14 -7.02 -11.52 -10.18
CA GLY A 14 -6.75 -11.22 -8.77
C GLY A 14 -5.37 -10.65 -8.53
N LEU A 15 -4.36 -11.10 -9.28
CA LEU A 15 -3.02 -10.49 -9.24
C LEU A 15 -3.05 -9.03 -9.69
N ILE A 16 -3.75 -8.71 -10.79
CA ILE A 16 -3.92 -7.33 -11.26
C ILE A 16 -4.63 -6.50 -10.20
N LYS A 17 -5.73 -7.01 -9.64
CA LYS A 17 -6.51 -6.32 -8.60
C LYS A 17 -5.69 -6.05 -7.34
N LEU A 18 -4.82 -6.99 -6.96
CA LEU A 18 -3.89 -6.83 -5.85
C LEU A 18 -2.82 -5.78 -6.15
N MET A 19 -2.24 -5.81 -7.35
CA MET A 19 -1.30 -4.78 -7.82
C MET A 19 -1.94 -3.39 -7.84
N THR A 20 -3.21 -3.28 -8.23
CA THR A 20 -3.96 -2.00 -8.16
C THR A 20 -4.05 -1.49 -6.72
N HIS A 21 -4.35 -2.36 -5.75
CA HIS A 21 -4.38 -1.97 -4.34
C HIS A 21 -2.99 -1.57 -3.83
N ALA A 22 -1.95 -2.32 -4.19
CA ALA A 22 -0.58 -1.97 -3.85
C ALA A 22 -0.17 -0.60 -4.42
N MET A 23 -0.45 -0.34 -5.70
CA MET A 23 -0.19 0.95 -6.36
C MET A 23 -0.99 2.09 -5.73
N MET A 24 -2.27 1.87 -5.41
CA MET A 24 -3.09 2.84 -4.69
C MET A 24 -2.48 3.17 -3.32
N GLY A 25 -2.09 2.16 -2.55
CA GLY A 25 -1.43 2.35 -1.26
C GLY A 25 -0.11 3.10 -1.40
N ALA A 26 0.72 2.75 -2.38
CA ALA A 26 1.97 3.45 -2.65
C ALA A 26 1.74 4.94 -3.00
N ALA A 27 0.76 5.23 -3.85
CA ALA A 27 0.38 6.59 -4.21
C ALA A 27 -0.10 7.40 -3.00
N LEU A 28 -0.98 6.82 -2.17
CA LEU A 28 -1.46 7.45 -0.94
C LEU A 28 -0.31 7.67 0.05
N GLY A 29 0.61 6.73 0.20
CA GLY A 29 1.78 6.87 1.05
C GLY A 29 2.73 7.97 0.58
N LEU A 30 2.92 8.15 -0.73
CA LEU A 30 3.72 9.24 -1.30
C LEU A 30 3.05 10.60 -1.05
N ILE A 31 1.75 10.70 -1.33
CA ILE A 31 0.97 11.93 -1.11
C ILE A 31 0.99 12.28 0.38
N PHE A 32 0.78 11.31 1.26
CA PHE A 32 0.78 11.50 2.70
C PHE A 32 2.16 11.93 3.21
N SER A 33 3.24 11.28 2.75
CA SER A 33 4.61 11.66 3.09
C SER A 33 4.89 13.10 2.67
N LEU A 34 4.55 13.48 1.44
CA LEU A 34 4.75 14.84 0.93
C LEU A 34 3.93 15.86 1.73
N ALA A 35 2.67 15.56 2.02
CA ALA A 35 1.80 16.41 2.82
C ALA A 35 2.38 16.64 4.23
N LEU A 36 2.89 15.59 4.89
CA LEU A 36 3.54 15.73 6.18
C LEU A 36 4.78 16.63 6.13
N VAL A 37 5.61 16.49 5.10
CA VAL A 37 6.81 17.33 4.94
C VAL A 37 6.44 18.79 4.73
N LEU A 38 5.41 19.08 3.93
CA LEU A 38 5.01 20.45 3.61
C LEU A 38 4.18 21.13 4.71
N SER A 39 3.38 20.36 5.45
CA SER A 39 2.41 20.90 6.41
C SER A 39 2.83 20.78 7.87
N ASN A 40 3.85 19.95 8.19
CA ASN A 40 4.30 19.76 9.56
C ASN A 40 5.76 20.23 9.75
N PRO A 41 5.99 21.37 10.42
CA PRO A 41 7.34 21.91 10.60
C PRO A 41 8.23 21.05 11.50
N ALA A 42 7.66 20.25 12.41
CA ALA A 42 8.45 19.33 13.23
C ALA A 42 8.99 18.17 12.39
N VAL A 43 8.18 17.59 11.50
CA VAL A 43 8.62 16.56 10.55
C VAL A 43 9.68 17.13 9.61
N ALA A 44 9.45 18.32 9.03
CA ALA A 44 10.41 18.97 8.16
C ALA A 44 11.77 19.21 8.85
N ASN A 45 11.75 19.72 10.09
CA ASN A 45 12.97 19.92 10.87
C ASN A 45 13.70 18.60 11.18
N LEU A 46 12.99 17.54 11.57
CA LEU A 46 13.60 16.25 11.83
C LEU A 46 14.31 15.69 10.59
N LEU A 47 13.66 15.79 9.43
CA LEU A 47 14.25 15.33 8.16
C LEU A 47 15.44 16.18 7.73
N ASN A 48 15.37 17.50 7.89
CA ASN A 48 16.49 18.40 7.59
C ASN A 48 17.72 18.10 8.45
N ASN A 49 17.53 17.76 9.73
CA ASN A 49 18.62 17.35 10.61
C ASN A 49 19.21 15.98 10.23
N GLY A 50 18.40 15.08 9.67
CA GLY A 50 18.82 13.75 9.25
C GLY A 50 19.40 13.66 7.82
N GLY A 51 19.37 14.76 7.05
CA GLY A 51 19.88 14.81 5.67
C GLY A 51 19.05 14.01 4.65
N SER A 52 19.59 13.86 3.45
CA SER A 52 18.88 13.24 2.31
C SER A 52 18.50 11.77 2.56
N GLN A 53 19.32 11.04 3.31
CA GLN A 53 19.03 9.65 3.67
C GLN A 53 17.80 9.55 4.57
N ALA A 54 17.60 10.47 5.52
CA ALA A 54 16.42 10.46 6.39
C ALA A 54 15.13 10.69 5.60
N VAL A 55 15.16 11.59 4.61
CA VAL A 55 14.01 11.85 3.71
C VAL A 55 13.66 10.59 2.92
N ALA A 56 14.66 9.91 2.34
CA ALA A 56 14.44 8.69 1.59
C ALA A 56 13.87 7.57 2.46
N VAL A 57 14.47 7.33 3.65
CA VAL A 57 13.99 6.31 4.60
C VAL A 57 12.57 6.62 5.05
N PHE A 58 12.28 7.87 5.43
CA PHE A 58 10.95 8.31 5.83
C PHE A 58 9.88 8.04 4.76
N ALA A 59 10.13 8.50 3.53
CA ALA A 59 9.20 8.31 2.43
C ALA A 59 9.03 6.83 2.10
N LEU A 60 10.12 6.07 1.98
CA LEU A 60 10.07 4.63 1.68
C LEU A 60 9.31 3.85 2.76
N THR A 61 9.55 4.15 4.04
CA THR A 61 8.83 3.49 5.14
C THR A 61 7.33 3.77 5.04
N LEU A 62 6.92 5.04 4.92
CA LEU A 62 5.50 5.38 4.82
C LEU A 62 4.84 4.77 3.58
N VAL A 63 5.45 4.90 2.41
CA VAL A 63 4.95 4.31 1.16
C VAL A 63 4.78 2.79 1.30
N THR A 64 5.77 2.11 1.87
CA THR A 64 5.73 0.66 2.07
C THR A 64 4.61 0.28 3.05
N THR A 65 4.46 1.00 4.16
CA THR A 65 3.39 0.74 5.13
C THR A 65 2.00 0.89 4.51
N PHE A 66 1.76 1.98 3.76
CA PHE A 66 0.48 2.17 3.06
C PHE A 66 0.25 1.12 1.98
N ALA A 67 1.28 0.77 1.20
CA ALA A 67 1.20 -0.28 0.18
C ALA A 67 0.85 -1.64 0.80
N ILE A 68 1.48 -2.01 1.92
CA ILE A 68 1.14 -3.25 2.66
C ILE A 68 -0.31 -3.21 3.13
N GLY A 69 -0.74 -2.13 3.79
CA GLY A 69 -2.11 -2.01 4.29
C GLY A 69 -3.16 -2.10 3.18
N ALA A 70 -2.95 -1.40 2.07
CA ALA A 70 -3.85 -1.45 0.92
C ALA A 70 -3.85 -2.84 0.25
N THR A 71 -2.68 -3.48 0.13
CA THR A 71 -2.54 -4.85 -0.40
C THR A 71 -3.32 -5.85 0.47
N LEU A 72 -3.15 -5.81 1.79
CA LEU A 72 -3.90 -6.67 2.72
C LEU A 72 -5.41 -6.44 2.61
N THR A 73 -5.83 -5.18 2.45
CA THR A 73 -7.23 -4.83 2.19
C THR A 73 -7.73 -5.44 0.88
N GLY A 74 -6.92 -5.37 -0.19
CA GLY A 74 -7.21 -6.00 -1.47
C GLY A 74 -7.35 -7.52 -1.36
N VAL A 75 -6.48 -8.19 -0.60
CA VAL A 75 -6.59 -9.63 -0.31
C VAL A 75 -7.92 -9.95 0.36
N VAL A 76 -8.31 -9.17 1.37
CA VAL A 76 -9.58 -9.38 2.09
C VAL A 76 -10.77 -9.22 1.15
N PHE A 77 -10.76 -8.21 0.26
CA PHE A 77 -11.83 -8.02 -0.73
C PHE A 77 -11.94 -9.21 -1.69
N ILE A 78 -10.82 -9.67 -2.26
CA ILE A 78 -10.83 -10.83 -3.17
C ILE A 78 -11.36 -12.08 -2.46
N LEU A 79 -10.93 -12.34 -1.22
CA LEU A 79 -11.43 -13.48 -0.44
C LEU A 79 -12.93 -13.37 -0.10
N ALA A 80 -13.44 -12.16 0.10
CA ALA A 80 -14.85 -11.94 0.35
C ALA A 80 -15.69 -12.17 -0.92
N GLU A 81 -15.22 -11.71 -2.08
CA GLU A 81 -15.85 -11.90 -3.39
C GLU A 81 -15.85 -13.38 -3.82
N ASP A 82 -14.74 -14.09 -3.58
CA ASP A 82 -14.61 -15.54 -3.82
C ASP A 82 -15.66 -16.35 -3.04
N LYS A 83 -16.01 -15.91 -1.82
CA LYS A 83 -17.03 -16.57 -0.97
C LYS A 83 -18.47 -16.29 -1.40
N GLN A 84 -18.71 -15.15 -2.06
CA GLN A 84 -20.04 -14.76 -2.54
C GLN A 84 -20.37 -15.36 -3.93
N SER A 85 -19.37 -15.91 -4.62
CA SER A 85 -19.47 -16.46 -5.98
C SER A 85 -19.51 -17.98 -6.06
#